data_AF-A0A937KA81-F1
#
_entry.id   AF-A0A937KA81-F1
#
_cell.length_a   1.000
_cell.length_b   1.000
_cell.length_c   1.000
_cell.angle_alpha   90.00
_cell.angle_beta   90.00
_cell.angle_gamma   90.00
#
_symmetry.space_group_name_H-M   'P 1'
#
loop_
_entity.id
_entity.type
_entity.pdbx_description
1 polymer ?
#
loop_
_entity_poly.entity_id
_entity_poly.type
_entity_poly.pdbx_seq_one_letter_code
_entity_poly.pdbx_strand_id
1 'polypeptide(L)'
;MSQKAEDSDKIQVVSGYQSCSLGMLPPRMPDRADPQVPHDASLGKVRYGRIGSVYFYDQNFDAAVGMVEIELSIQCLSEGHCRVEAFGIGDGFQSCSANGQDAPLIIQLCRRDGTVVAESKWSYSRILCGHVEALTHKEDILLASEEFESIELGVIPSTKGTVCTCAMPLGT
;
A
#
# COMPACT_ATOMS: atom_id res chain seq x y z
N MET A 1 -24.74 -8.15 23.43
CA MET A 1 -23.55 -7.53 24.05
C MET A 1 -23.23 -6.30 23.24
N SER A 2 -23.37 -5.12 23.85
CA SER A 2 -23.25 -3.83 23.17
C SER A 2 -21.76 -3.52 22.96
N GLN A 3 -21.32 -3.52 21.70
CA GLN A 3 -20.05 -2.89 21.32
C GLN A 3 -20.20 -1.40 21.64
N LYS A 4 -19.66 -0.97 22.78
CA LYS A 4 -19.38 0.45 22.98
C LYS A 4 -18.36 0.82 21.91
N ALA A 5 -18.76 1.69 20.99
CA ALA A 5 -17.83 2.41 20.16
C ALA A 5 -16.90 3.18 21.11
N GLU A 6 -15.65 2.73 21.21
CA GLU A 6 -14.59 3.55 21.79
C GLU A 6 -14.41 4.73 20.83
N ASP A 7 -14.78 5.92 21.30
CA ASP A 7 -14.42 7.18 20.65
C ASP A 7 -12.89 7.32 20.77
N SER A 8 -12.18 6.66 19.86
CA SER A 8 -10.76 6.87 19.63
C SER A 8 -10.60 8.24 18.95
N ASP A 9 -9.95 9.19 19.62
CA ASP A 9 -9.66 10.50 19.05
C ASP A 9 -8.87 10.34 17.75
N LYS A 10 -9.36 10.97 16.68
CA LYS A 10 -8.67 11.00 15.39
C LYS A 10 -7.60 12.09 15.40
N ILE A 11 -6.39 11.75 15.01
CA ILE A 11 -5.29 12.70 14.81
C ILE A 11 -4.96 12.83 13.33
N GLN A 12 -4.43 13.99 12.95
CA GLN A 12 -3.91 14.22 11.60
C GLN A 12 -2.53 13.59 11.45
N VAL A 13 -2.29 12.97 10.30
CA VAL A 13 -1.00 12.39 9.96
C VAL A 13 -0.60 12.69 8.53
N VAL A 14 0.70 12.55 8.26
CA VAL A 14 1.26 12.63 6.92
C VAL A 14 2.23 11.48 6.67
N SER A 15 2.13 10.83 5.51
CA SER A 15 3.15 9.87 5.07
C SER A 15 4.27 10.54 4.28
N GLY A 16 5.46 9.95 4.36
CA GLY A 16 6.57 10.32 3.49
C GLY A 16 6.40 9.79 2.06
N TYR A 17 6.96 10.49 1.09
CA TYR A 17 7.11 9.99 -0.27
C TYR A 17 7.95 8.71 -0.28
N GLN A 18 7.51 7.70 -1.03
CA GLN A 18 8.25 6.46 -1.26
C GLN A 18 8.24 6.10 -2.74
N SER A 19 9.28 5.43 -3.22
CA SER A 19 9.32 4.94 -4.59
C SER A 19 10.19 3.70 -4.74
N CYS A 20 9.99 2.99 -5.84
CA CYS A 20 10.80 1.85 -6.26
C CYS A 20 10.94 1.82 -7.79
N SER A 21 12.00 1.18 -8.27
CA SER A 21 12.10 0.81 -9.67
C SER A 21 11.25 -0.44 -9.95
N LEU A 22 10.52 -0.42 -11.05
CA LEU A 22 9.74 -1.54 -11.54
C LEU A 22 10.56 -2.31 -12.58
N GLY A 23 10.83 -3.57 -12.29
CA GLY A 23 11.63 -4.46 -13.11
C GLY A 23 10.94 -5.81 -13.33
N MET A 24 11.76 -6.84 -13.54
CA MET A 24 11.28 -8.20 -13.74
C MET A 24 10.72 -8.79 -12.43
N LEU A 25 9.68 -9.62 -12.57
CA LEU A 25 9.16 -10.41 -11.45
C LEU A 25 10.26 -11.39 -10.97
N PRO A 26 10.61 -11.39 -9.66
CA PRO A 26 11.53 -12.39 -9.12
C PRO A 26 10.93 -13.81 -9.19
N PRO A 27 11.77 -14.86 -9.08
CA PRO A 27 11.28 -16.23 -8.96
C PRO A 27 10.27 -16.35 -7.80
N ARG A 28 9.15 -17.03 -8.05
CA ARG A 28 8.15 -17.27 -7.01
C ARG A 28 8.69 -18.24 -5.97
N MET A 29 8.29 -18.02 -4.72
CA MET A 29 8.59 -18.90 -3.60
C MET A 29 7.34 -19.75 -3.29
N PRO A 30 7.28 -21.04 -3.67
CA PRO A 30 6.07 -21.85 -3.53
C PRO A 30 5.58 -22.01 -2.08
N ASP A 31 6.52 -22.07 -1.14
CA ASP A 31 6.25 -22.31 0.29
C ASP A 31 6.09 -21.01 1.10
N ARG A 32 6.04 -19.84 0.44
CA ARG A 32 5.83 -18.58 1.14
C ARG A 32 4.41 -18.55 1.72
N ALA A 33 4.30 -18.25 3.01
CA ALA A 33 3.04 -18.13 3.72
C ALA A 33 2.22 -16.89 3.27
N ASP A 34 2.91 -15.77 3.01
CA ASP A 34 2.25 -14.53 2.60
C ASP A 34 1.92 -14.49 1.10
N PRO A 35 0.89 -13.73 0.71
CA PRO A 35 0.58 -13.45 -0.68
C PRO A 35 1.79 -12.95 -1.49
N GLN A 36 1.90 -13.40 -2.73
CA GLN A 36 2.86 -12.89 -3.71
C GLN A 36 2.11 -12.17 -4.82
N VAL A 37 2.60 -10.99 -5.22
CA VAL A 37 2.03 -10.21 -6.32
C VAL A 37 2.91 -10.29 -7.59
N PRO A 38 2.33 -10.42 -8.79
CA PRO A 38 0.90 -10.62 -9.02
C PRO A 38 0.45 -11.98 -8.52
N HIS A 39 -0.85 -12.13 -8.23
CA HIS A 39 -1.42 -13.38 -7.75
C HIS A 39 -1.18 -14.52 -8.76
N ASP A 40 -1.38 -14.24 -10.05
CA ASP A 40 -1.16 -15.16 -11.16
C ASP A 40 -0.27 -14.53 -12.24
N ALA A 41 1.01 -14.90 -12.22
CA ALA A 41 2.00 -14.39 -13.17
C ALA A 41 1.79 -14.89 -14.62
N SER A 42 0.94 -15.90 -14.84
CA SER A 42 0.73 -16.48 -16.17
C SER A 42 -0.20 -15.64 -17.06
N LEU A 43 -0.94 -14.69 -16.49
CA LEU A 43 -1.94 -13.89 -17.20
C LEU A 43 -1.36 -12.90 -18.21
N GLY A 44 -0.08 -12.58 -18.12
CA GLY A 44 0.59 -11.71 -19.09
C GLY A 44 1.84 -11.05 -18.54
N LYS A 45 2.36 -10.07 -19.29
CA LYS A 45 3.63 -9.39 -18.96
C LYS A 45 3.51 -8.60 -17.66
N VAL A 46 4.53 -8.71 -16.82
CA VAL A 46 4.55 -8.12 -15.46
C VAL A 46 5.70 -7.13 -15.33
N ARG A 47 5.46 -6.02 -14.63
CA ARG A 47 6.49 -5.19 -13.99
C ARG A 47 6.30 -5.25 -12.49
N TYR A 48 7.38 -5.44 -11.74
CA TYR A 48 7.38 -5.68 -10.30
C TYR A 48 8.37 -4.78 -9.57
N GLY A 49 8.03 -4.33 -8.36
CA GLY A 49 8.93 -3.59 -7.48
C GLY A 49 8.58 -3.74 -6.01
N ARG A 50 9.48 -3.25 -5.16
CA ARG A 50 9.31 -3.28 -3.69
C ARG A 50 9.58 -1.92 -3.08
N ILE A 51 8.67 -1.47 -2.23
CA ILE A 51 8.81 -0.30 -1.37
C ILE A 51 9.05 -0.82 0.06
N GLY A 52 10.09 -0.32 0.72
CA GLY A 52 10.49 -0.83 2.03
C GLY A 52 9.42 -0.62 3.11
N SER A 53 8.98 0.63 3.29
CA SER A 53 7.96 0.98 4.27
C SER A 53 7.31 2.33 3.97
N VAL A 54 6.04 2.47 4.32
CA VAL A 54 5.31 3.74 4.38
C VAL A 54 4.79 3.91 5.80
N TYR A 55 5.35 4.89 6.52
CA TYR A 55 4.84 5.29 7.84
C TYR A 55 4.05 6.59 7.73
N PHE A 56 3.00 6.69 8.52
CA PHE A 56 2.26 7.91 8.78
C PHE A 56 2.78 8.54 10.07
N TYR A 57 3.20 9.79 9.99
CA TYR A 57 3.75 10.54 11.10
C TYR A 57 2.76 11.57 11.61
N ASP A 58 2.71 11.75 12.93
CA ASP A 58 1.94 12.81 13.57
C ASP A 58 2.66 14.17 13.48
N GLN A 59 2.12 15.18 14.16
CA GLN A 59 2.69 16.53 14.20
C GLN A 59 4.06 16.64 14.90
N ASN A 60 4.43 15.63 15.71
CA ASN A 60 5.70 15.56 16.41
C ASN A 60 6.75 14.76 15.62
N PHE A 61 6.40 14.27 14.43
CA PHE A 61 7.19 13.34 13.62
C PHE A 61 7.37 11.95 14.25
N ASP A 62 6.47 11.55 15.15
CA ASP A 62 6.42 10.20 15.67
C ASP A 62 5.61 9.31 14.72
N ALA A 63 6.11 8.11 14.43
CA ALA A 63 5.41 7.14 13.60
C ALA A 63 4.14 6.67 14.33
N ALA A 64 2.97 7.01 13.78
CA ALA A 64 1.68 6.71 14.38
C ALA A 64 1.16 5.32 13.97
N VAL A 65 1.45 4.91 12.74
CA VAL A 65 1.09 3.60 12.14
C VAL A 65 1.87 3.45 10.83
N GLY A 66 2.05 2.23 10.34
CA GLY A 66 2.74 2.04 9.07
C GLY A 66 2.30 0.81 8.27
N MET A 67 2.92 0.69 7.11
CA MET A 67 2.90 -0.51 6.29
C MET A 67 4.33 -0.80 5.85
N VAL A 68 4.76 -2.04 5.94
CA VAL A 68 6.11 -2.50 5.60
C VAL A 68 6.06 -3.59 4.54
N GLU A 69 7.21 -3.84 3.93
CA GLU A 69 7.41 -4.88 2.92
C GLU A 69 6.41 -4.80 1.75
N ILE A 70 6.16 -3.58 1.27
CA ILE A 70 5.19 -3.36 0.21
C ILE A 70 5.75 -3.91 -1.10
N GLU A 71 5.06 -4.88 -1.68
CA GLU A 71 5.29 -5.40 -3.01
C GLU A 71 4.26 -4.85 -3.96
N LEU A 72 4.69 -4.46 -5.15
CA LEU A 72 3.85 -3.89 -6.19
C LEU A 72 4.08 -4.65 -7.50
N SER A 73 2.99 -4.97 -8.17
CA SER A 73 3.03 -5.44 -9.55
C SER A 73 2.01 -4.69 -10.41
N ILE A 74 2.39 -4.46 -11.67
CA ILE A 74 1.46 -4.17 -12.73
C ILE A 74 1.58 -5.25 -13.81
N GLN A 75 0.45 -5.83 -14.18
CA GLN A 75 0.36 -6.90 -15.15
C GLN A 75 -0.56 -6.52 -16.30
N CYS A 76 -0.08 -6.67 -17.54
CA CYS A 76 -0.92 -6.53 -18.73
C CYS A 76 -1.76 -7.81 -18.88
N LEU A 77 -3.09 -7.67 -18.79
CA LEU A 77 -4.04 -8.79 -18.90
C LEU A 77 -4.49 -9.02 -20.35
N SER A 78 -4.70 -7.92 -21.06
CA SER A 78 -5.02 -7.88 -22.48
C SER A 78 -4.71 -6.48 -23.02
N GLU A 79 -4.86 -6.27 -24.33
CA GLU A 79 -4.68 -4.96 -24.92
C GLU A 79 -5.56 -3.90 -24.23
N GLY A 80 -4.95 -2.80 -23.78
CA GLY A 80 -5.64 -1.71 -23.09
C GLY A 80 -6.02 -1.99 -21.64
N HIS A 81 -5.76 -3.19 -21.11
CA HIS A 81 -6.17 -3.59 -19.76
C HIS A 81 -4.99 -4.09 -18.94
N CYS A 82 -4.71 -3.38 -17.86
CA CYS A 82 -3.70 -3.77 -16.88
C CYS A 82 -4.32 -3.98 -15.51
N ARG A 83 -3.64 -4.74 -14.67
CA ARG A 83 -4.00 -4.95 -13.27
C ARG A 83 -2.87 -4.50 -12.38
N VAL A 84 -3.19 -3.66 -11.41
CA VAL A 84 -2.32 -3.28 -10.31
C VAL A 84 -2.64 -4.16 -9.12
N GLU A 85 -1.65 -4.90 -8.63
CA GLU A 85 -1.75 -5.64 -7.37
C GLU A 85 -0.65 -5.19 -6.43
N ALA A 86 -1.01 -4.98 -5.16
CA ALA A 86 -0.05 -4.71 -4.10
C ALA A 86 -0.29 -5.64 -2.92
N PHE A 87 0.78 -5.92 -2.20
CA PHE A 87 0.77 -6.62 -0.93
C PHE A 87 1.63 -5.84 0.04
N GLY A 88 1.26 -5.78 1.32
CA GLY A 88 2.06 -5.17 2.35
C GLY A 88 1.63 -5.65 3.72
N ILE A 89 2.50 -5.45 4.70
CA ILE A 89 2.24 -5.80 6.09
C ILE A 89 1.89 -4.52 6.84
N GLY A 90 0.65 -4.40 7.29
CA GLY A 90 0.23 -3.35 8.21
C GLY A 90 0.94 -3.52 9.55
N ASP A 91 1.64 -2.49 9.99
CA ASP A 91 2.30 -2.43 11.29
C ASP A 91 1.47 -1.53 12.20
N GLY A 92 0.86 -2.14 13.22
CA GLY A 92 0.06 -1.47 14.23
C GLY A 92 0.72 -1.44 15.60
N PHE A 93 2.01 -1.76 15.72
CA PHE A 93 2.74 -1.70 17.00
C PHE A 93 3.15 -0.27 17.43
N GLN A 94 2.73 0.73 16.66
CA GLN A 94 2.81 2.15 16.98
C GLN A 94 1.65 2.59 17.91
N SER A 95 1.38 3.89 17.96
CA SER A 95 0.39 4.53 18.85
C SER A 95 -1.03 4.62 18.30
N CYS A 96 -1.26 4.26 17.03
CA CYS A 96 -2.54 4.44 16.35
C CYS A 96 -2.97 3.21 15.52
N SER A 97 -4.28 3.17 15.23
CA SER A 97 -4.89 2.30 14.22
C SER A 97 -5.32 3.14 13.01
N ALA A 98 -5.32 2.54 11.82
CA ALA A 98 -5.67 3.24 10.60
C ALA A 98 -6.41 2.36 9.60
N ASN A 99 -7.11 2.98 8.67
CA ASN A 99 -7.70 2.31 7.51
C ASN A 99 -7.58 3.24 6.29
N GLY A 100 -7.65 2.66 5.11
CA GLY A 100 -7.48 3.41 3.87
C GLY A 100 -8.67 4.28 3.45
N GLN A 101 -9.76 4.36 4.23
CA GLN A 101 -10.81 5.36 3.97
C GLN A 101 -10.39 6.74 4.44
N ASP A 102 -9.71 6.80 5.60
CA ASP A 102 -9.27 8.04 6.23
C ASP A 102 -7.83 8.42 5.84
N ALA A 103 -7.03 7.46 5.39
CA ALA A 103 -5.63 7.64 4.96
C ALA A 103 -5.26 6.68 3.81
N PRO A 104 -5.88 6.79 2.61
CA PRO A 104 -5.61 5.89 1.49
C PRO A 104 -4.17 5.99 0.99
N LEU A 105 -3.56 4.88 0.59
CA LEU A 105 -2.33 4.95 -0.20
C LEU A 105 -2.67 5.14 -1.68
N ILE A 106 -2.01 6.08 -2.34
CA ILE A 106 -2.07 6.23 -3.79
C ILE A 106 -0.83 5.55 -4.37
N ILE A 107 -1.02 4.69 -5.36
CA ILE A 107 0.05 4.06 -6.11
C ILE A 107 0.09 4.74 -7.47
N GLN A 108 1.13 5.53 -7.71
CA GLN A 108 1.40 6.15 -9.00
C GLN A 108 2.38 5.28 -9.78
N LEU A 109 2.04 5.04 -11.05
CA LEU A 109 2.88 4.34 -12.01
C LEU A 109 3.50 5.39 -12.92
N CYS A 110 4.82 5.50 -12.86
CA CYS A 110 5.51 6.62 -13.49
C CYS A 110 6.55 6.15 -14.51
N ARG A 111 6.81 7.02 -15.48
CA ARG A 111 8.02 6.96 -16.31
C ARG A 111 9.25 7.33 -15.48
N ARG A 112 10.44 7.10 -16.04
CA ARG A 112 11.72 7.44 -15.39
C ARG A 112 11.86 8.93 -15.03
N ASP A 113 11.27 9.82 -15.82
CA ASP A 113 11.29 11.26 -15.58
C ASP A 113 10.31 11.74 -14.49
N GLY A 114 9.53 10.82 -13.91
CA GLY A 114 8.52 11.12 -12.89
C GLY A 114 7.14 11.43 -13.45
N THR A 115 6.95 11.45 -14.77
CA THR A 115 5.62 11.61 -15.39
C THR A 115 4.71 10.47 -14.96
N VAL A 116 3.58 10.81 -14.32
CA VAL A 116 2.54 9.85 -13.93
C VAL A 116 1.80 9.38 -15.17
N VAL A 117 1.71 8.06 -15.33
CA VAL A 117 1.02 7.38 -16.44
C VAL A 117 -0.34 6.88 -15.99
N ALA A 118 -0.41 6.32 -14.78
CA ALA A 118 -1.64 5.85 -14.17
C ALA A 118 -1.55 5.90 -12.65
N GLU A 119 -2.71 5.86 -12.01
CA GLU A 119 -2.84 5.82 -10.56
C GLU A 119 -3.78 4.70 -10.14
N SER A 120 -3.55 4.17 -8.95
CA SER A 120 -4.40 3.17 -8.32
C SER A 120 -4.55 3.50 -6.84
N LYS A 121 -5.78 3.53 -6.34
CA LYS A 121 -6.07 3.93 -4.96
C LYS A 121 -6.25 2.70 -4.08
N TRP A 122 -5.38 2.56 -3.08
CA TRP A 122 -5.45 1.48 -2.11
C TRP A 122 -6.15 1.94 -0.81
N SER A 123 -7.45 1.64 -0.74
CA SER A 123 -8.26 1.79 0.48
C SER A 123 -8.14 0.55 1.37
N TYR A 124 -6.96 0.32 1.95
CA TYR A 124 -6.65 -0.87 2.77
C TYR A 124 -7.58 -1.07 3.98
N SER A 125 -7.76 -2.33 4.40
CA SER A 125 -8.51 -2.69 5.59
C SER A 125 -7.83 -2.19 6.87
N ARG A 126 -8.55 -2.22 8.00
CA ARG A 126 -8.05 -1.63 9.24
C ARG A 126 -6.78 -2.34 9.74
N ILE A 127 -5.74 -1.55 10.01
CA ILE A 127 -4.56 -1.93 10.80
C ILE A 127 -4.93 -1.73 12.27
N LEU A 128 -4.90 -2.80 13.06
CA LEU A 128 -5.27 -2.78 14.48
C LEU A 128 -4.05 -2.52 15.36
N CYS A 129 -4.29 -1.81 16.48
CA CYS A 129 -3.27 -1.56 17.50
C CYS A 129 -2.69 -2.88 18.04
N GLY A 130 -1.37 -2.99 18.12
CA GLY A 130 -0.67 -4.17 18.63
C GLY A 130 -0.77 -5.41 17.74
N HIS A 131 -1.20 -5.26 16.48
CA HIS A 131 -1.33 -6.35 15.52
C HIS A 131 -0.50 -6.08 14.27
N VAL A 132 -0.19 -7.17 13.58
CA VAL A 132 0.37 -7.18 12.22
C VAL A 132 -0.69 -7.76 11.30
N GLU A 133 -1.00 -7.04 10.23
CA GLU A 133 -2.08 -7.40 9.30
C GLU A 133 -1.53 -7.59 7.89
N ALA A 134 -1.86 -8.71 7.25
CA ALA A 134 -1.56 -8.90 5.83
C ALA A 134 -2.59 -8.12 4.99
N LEU A 135 -2.13 -7.16 4.21
CA LEU A 135 -2.96 -6.27 3.42
C LEU A 135 -2.69 -6.49 1.94
N THR A 136 -3.77 -6.58 1.15
CA THR A 136 -3.69 -6.73 -0.30
C THR A 136 -4.48 -5.64 -1.01
N HIS A 137 -4.04 -5.31 -2.21
CA HIS A 137 -4.72 -4.43 -3.16
C HIS A 137 -4.83 -5.10 -4.51
N LYS A 138 -5.94 -4.83 -5.21
CA LYS A 138 -6.16 -5.31 -6.57
C LYS A 138 -7.12 -4.37 -7.29
N GLU A 139 -6.66 -3.81 -8.40
CA GLU A 139 -7.46 -2.92 -9.23
C GLU A 139 -7.15 -3.15 -10.71
N ASP A 140 -8.18 -3.27 -11.53
CA ASP A 140 -8.05 -3.31 -12.99
C ASP A 140 -8.16 -1.89 -13.53
N ILE A 141 -7.18 -1.49 -14.34
CA ILE A 141 -7.08 -0.15 -14.92
C ILE A 141 -7.03 -0.23 -16.44
N LEU A 142 -7.52 0.84 -17.08
CA LEU A 142 -7.32 1.05 -18.51
C LEU A 142 -5.96 1.71 -18.73
N LEU A 143 -5.13 1.07 -19.55
CA LEU A 143 -3.78 1.55 -19.83
C LEU A 143 -3.34 1.06 -21.21
N ALA A 144 -2.91 1.98 -22.07
CA ALA A 144 -2.45 1.61 -23.41
C ALA A 144 -1.16 0.78 -23.34
N SER A 145 -0.92 -0.06 -24.35
CA SER A 145 0.24 -0.96 -24.36
C SER A 145 1.57 -0.19 -24.34
N GLU A 146 1.66 0.90 -25.12
CA GLU A 146 2.81 1.79 -25.17
C GLU A 146 3.07 2.52 -23.83
N GLU A 147 2.00 2.83 -23.11
CA GLU A 147 2.07 3.45 -21.79
C GLU A 147 2.60 2.45 -20.76
N PHE A 148 2.10 1.22 -20.77
CA PHE A 148 2.62 0.12 -19.98
C PHE A 148 4.12 -0.11 -20.22
N GLU A 149 4.57 -0.03 -21.48
CA GLU A 149 5.99 -0.18 -21.80
C GLU A 149 6.87 0.97 -21.26
N SER A 150 6.29 2.16 -21.07
CA SER A 150 7.00 3.33 -20.55
C SER A 150 7.13 3.38 -19.02
N ILE A 151 6.40 2.53 -18.28
CA ILE A 151 6.41 2.52 -16.82
C ILE A 151 7.75 1.96 -16.30
N GLU A 152 8.41 2.73 -15.45
CA GLU A 152 9.69 2.34 -14.84
C GLU A 152 9.70 2.47 -13.31
N LEU A 153 8.76 3.22 -12.74
CA LEU A 153 8.73 3.52 -11.31
C LEU A 153 7.35 3.26 -10.72
N GLY A 154 7.32 2.72 -9.51
CA GLY A 154 6.15 2.68 -8.64
C GLY A 154 6.36 3.67 -7.51
N VAL A 155 5.42 4.58 -7.31
CA VAL A 155 5.53 5.71 -6.39
C VAL A 155 4.34 5.71 -5.45
N ILE A 156 4.59 5.91 -4.16
CA ILE A 156 3.57 6.26 -3.17
C ILE A 156 3.86 7.70 -2.75
N PRO A 157 3.08 8.68 -3.23
CA PRO A 157 3.27 10.07 -2.85
C PRO A 157 2.89 10.29 -1.38
N SER A 158 3.37 11.39 -0.81
CA SER A 158 2.96 11.82 0.52
C SER A 158 1.44 11.97 0.59
N THR A 159 0.84 11.29 1.56
CA THR A 159 -0.60 11.29 1.80
C THR A 159 -0.86 11.95 3.15
N LYS A 160 -1.82 12.88 3.18
CA LYS A 160 -2.40 13.38 4.44
C LYS A 160 -3.68 12.62 4.73
N GLY A 161 -3.88 12.29 6.00
CA GLY A 161 -5.06 11.56 6.42
C GLY A 161 -5.30 11.69 7.91
N THR A 162 -6.23 10.88 8.41
CA THR A 162 -6.47 10.75 9.84
C THR A 162 -6.36 9.31 10.31
N VAL A 163 -5.89 9.14 11.54
CA VAL A 163 -5.76 7.84 12.19
C VAL A 163 -6.36 7.90 13.58
N CYS A 164 -6.78 6.77 14.11
CA CYS A 164 -7.40 6.66 15.42
C CYS A 164 -6.33 6.36 16.46
N THR A 165 -6.19 7.21 17.47
CA THR A 165 -5.32 6.92 18.62
C THR A 165 -5.76 5.62 19.30
N CYS A 166 -4.79 4.79 19.67
CA CYS A 166 -5.08 3.60 20.44
C CYS A 166 -5.43 4.00 21.87
N ALA A 167 -6.49 3.43 22.44
CA ALA A 167 -6.71 3.52 23.87
C ALA A 167 -5.55 2.81 24.57
N MET A 168 -4.68 3.58 25.23
CA MET A 168 -3.71 2.98 26.15
C MET A 168 -4.52 2.26 27.22
N PRO A 169 -4.27 0.97 27.52
CA PRO A 169 -4.84 0.38 28.71
C PRO A 169 -4.37 1.25 29.88
N LEU A 170 -5.33 1.82 30.62
CA LEU A 170 -5.06 2.49 31.89
C LEU A 170 -4.22 1.51 32.70
N GLY A 171 -2.96 1.85 32.91
CA GLY A 171 -2.01 1.01 33.64
C GLY A 171 -2.63 0.58 34.97
N THR A 172 -2.64 -0.73 35.19
CA THR A 172 -2.89 -1.32 36.51
C THR A 172 -1.69 -1.12 37.41
#